data_AF-A0A511FGS6-F1
#
_entry.id   AF-A0A511FGS6-F1
#
_cell.length_a   1.000
_cell.length_b   1.000
_cell.length_c   1.000
_cell.angle_alpha   90.00
_cell.angle_beta   90.00
_cell.angle_gamma   90.00
#
_symmetry.space_group_name_H-M   'P 1'
#
loop_
_entity.id
_entity.type
_entity.pdbx_description
1 polymer ?
#
loop_
_entity_poly.entity_id
_entity_poly.type
_entity_poly.pdbx_seq_one_letter_code
_entity_poly.pdbx_strand_id
1 'polypeptide(L)'
;MADLDADGLLTVPLDRFLELICNPLADDPWGVGPITAAEVWAEIEQPTEPDHGHRADEWCHGCEVRRVAHFVANGVPELDDHPICVDIGLRGYTPRWPLVDGNHRVAALAVLGSPTVRVAVVGDVDKAIAWLT
;
A
#
# COMPACT_ATOMS: atom_id res chain seq x y z
N MET A 1 22.10 2.43 -13.52
CA MET A 1 21.67 1.33 -12.61
C MET A 1 22.19 1.62 -11.21
N ALA A 2 21.67 2.65 -10.54
CA ALA A 2 22.12 3.04 -9.20
C ALA A 2 20.98 3.36 -8.22
N ASP A 3 19.72 3.04 -8.55
CA ASP A 3 18.56 3.48 -7.76
C ASP A 3 17.78 2.32 -7.11
N LEU A 4 18.15 1.07 -7.39
CA LEU A 4 17.65 -0.10 -6.65
C LEU A 4 18.61 -0.44 -5.51
N ASP A 5 18.06 -0.81 -4.36
CA ASP A 5 18.84 -1.27 -3.22
C ASP A 5 19.35 -2.72 -3.39
N ALA A 6 20.03 -3.25 -2.38
CA ALA A 6 20.62 -4.59 -2.41
C ALA A 6 19.59 -5.72 -2.58
N ASP A 7 18.31 -5.44 -2.28
CA ASP A 7 17.20 -6.39 -2.41
C ASP A 7 16.45 -6.21 -3.74
N GLY A 8 16.93 -5.29 -4.61
CA GLY A 8 16.32 -4.98 -5.89
C GLY A 8 15.06 -4.12 -5.77
N LEU A 9 14.84 -3.44 -4.64
CA LEU A 9 13.69 -2.57 -4.42
C LEU A 9 14.05 -1.11 -4.69
N LEU A 10 13.07 -0.35 -5.19
CA LEU A 10 13.17 1.10 -5.38
C LEU A 10 12.65 1.81 -4.13
N THR A 11 13.45 2.70 -3.54
CA THR A 11 12.99 3.57 -2.44
C THR A 11 12.39 4.85 -3.02
N VAL A 12 11.15 5.15 -2.65
CA VAL A 12 10.36 6.27 -3.18
C VAL A 12 9.88 7.15 -2.02
N PRO A 13 9.90 8.49 -2.14
CA PRO A 13 9.21 9.37 -1.19
C PRO A 13 7.72 9.02 -1.10
N LEU A 14 7.21 8.80 0.11
CA LEU A 14 5.84 8.29 0.27
C LEU A 14 4.80 9.28 -0.26
N ASP A 15 4.99 10.58 -0.08
CA ASP A 15 4.10 11.63 -0.61
C ASP A 15 3.98 11.55 -2.14
N ARG A 16 5.11 11.40 -2.83
CA ARG A 16 5.16 11.24 -4.28
C ARG A 16 4.52 9.93 -4.74
N PHE A 17 4.70 8.85 -3.98
CA PHE A 17 4.03 7.58 -4.25
C PHE A 17 2.50 7.72 -4.14
N LEU A 18 2.01 8.33 -3.05
CA LEU A 18 0.58 8.52 -2.81
C LEU A 18 -0.06 9.42 -3.89
N GLU A 19 0.67 10.40 -4.41
CA GLU A 19 0.21 11.29 -5.48
C GLU A 19 0.13 10.60 -6.86
N LEU A 20 1.15 9.82 -7.22
CA LEU A 20 1.32 9.32 -8.59
C LEU A 20 0.80 7.89 -8.80
N ILE A 21 0.73 7.10 -7.74
CA ILE A 21 0.39 5.67 -7.82
C ILE A 21 -0.98 5.40 -7.23
N CYS A 22 -1.13 5.59 -5.92
CA CYS A 22 -2.37 5.33 -5.20
C CYS A 22 -2.23 5.85 -3.77
N ASN A 23 -3.26 6.52 -3.27
CA ASN A 23 -3.48 6.77 -1.86
C ASN A 23 -4.64 5.90 -1.34
N PRO A 24 -4.36 4.73 -0.74
CA PRO A 24 -5.42 3.82 -0.28
C PRO A 24 -6.38 4.42 0.75
N LEU A 25 -5.97 5.48 1.47
CA LEU A 25 -6.82 6.18 2.43
C LEU A 25 -7.79 7.16 1.74
N ALA A 26 -7.52 7.56 0.50
CA ALA A 26 -8.33 8.51 -0.26
C ALA A 26 -9.08 7.87 -1.45
N ASP A 27 -8.48 6.88 -2.09
CA ASP A 27 -8.94 6.35 -3.38
C ASP A 27 -9.90 5.15 -3.26
N ASP A 28 -10.14 4.65 -2.04
CA ASP A 28 -11.00 3.49 -1.72
C ASP A 28 -10.75 2.28 -2.65
N PRO A 29 -9.52 1.72 -2.67
CA PRO A 29 -9.18 0.60 -3.56
C PRO A 29 -9.97 -0.68 -3.26
N TRP A 30 -10.59 -0.75 -2.09
CA TRP A 30 -11.40 -1.88 -1.64
C TRP A 30 -12.90 -1.65 -1.88
N GLY A 31 -13.35 -0.48 -2.33
CA GLY A 31 -14.78 -0.21 -2.50
C GLY A 31 -15.62 -0.38 -1.23
N VAL A 32 -15.00 -0.20 -0.05
CA VAL A 32 -15.64 -0.33 1.27
C VAL A 32 -15.81 1.02 1.96
N GLY A 33 -15.56 2.11 1.23
CA GLY A 33 -15.47 3.46 1.76
C GLY A 33 -14.07 3.81 2.26
N PRO A 34 -13.75 5.11 2.36
CA PRO A 34 -12.42 5.58 2.75
C PRO A 34 -12.09 5.18 4.18
N ILE A 35 -10.89 4.63 4.39
CA ILE A 35 -10.33 4.35 5.72
C ILE A 35 -9.58 5.57 6.23
N THR A 36 -9.82 5.98 7.47
CA THR A 36 -9.12 7.10 8.11
C THR A 36 -8.08 6.65 9.11
N ALA A 37 -7.06 7.49 9.35
CA ALA A 37 -6.09 7.25 10.41
C ALA A 37 -6.75 7.14 11.80
N ALA A 38 -7.81 7.92 12.05
CA ALA A 38 -8.53 7.88 13.32
C ALA A 38 -9.19 6.52 13.58
N GLU A 39 -9.78 5.91 12.55
CA GLU A 39 -10.36 4.56 12.65
C GLU A 39 -9.29 3.51 12.90
N VAL A 40 -8.14 3.62 12.22
CA VAL A 40 -7.01 2.70 12.41
C VAL A 40 -6.48 2.80 13.85
N TRP A 41 -6.31 4.00 14.40
CA TRP A 41 -5.87 4.17 15.79
C TRP A 41 -6.91 3.68 16.79
N ALA A 42 -8.20 3.96 16.57
CA ALA A 42 -9.28 3.46 17.41
C ALA A 42 -9.32 1.92 17.43
N GLU A 43 -9.10 1.26 16.29
CA GLU A 43 -9.04 -0.19 16.18
C GLU A 43 -7.82 -0.78 16.92
N ILE A 44 -6.68 -0.08 16.94
CA ILE A 44 -5.51 -0.50 17.73
C ILE A 44 -5.80 -0.39 19.23
N GLU A 45 -6.43 0.70 19.66
CA GLU A 45 -6.77 0.95 21.07
C GLU A 45 -7.85 -0.01 21.58
N GLN A 46 -8.84 -0.30 20.74
CA GLN A 46 -9.97 -1.15 21.06
C GLN A 46 -10.29 -2.08 19.88
N PRO A 47 -9.59 -3.24 19.79
CA PRO A 47 -9.81 -4.19 18.71
C PRO A 47 -11.26 -4.66 18.64
N THR A 48 -11.82 -4.60 17.43
CA THR A 48 -13.16 -5.08 17.15
C THR A 48 -13.12 -6.54 16.72
N GLU A 49 -14.14 -7.30 17.13
CA GLU A 49 -14.32 -8.64 16.58
C GLU A 49 -14.80 -8.52 15.12
N PRO A 50 -14.47 -9.50 14.27
CA PRO A 50 -14.98 -9.53 12.92
C PRO A 50 -16.51 -9.64 12.89
N ASP A 51 -17.18 -8.53 12.58
CA ASP A 51 -18.62 -8.53 12.33
C ASP A 51 -18.89 -9.04 10.90
N HIS A 52 -18.98 -10.36 10.75
CA HIS A 52 -19.53 -10.91 9.51
C HIS A 52 -20.12 -12.31 9.67
N GLY A 53 -21.45 -12.37 9.51
CA GLY A 53 -22.18 -13.47 8.86
C GLY A 53 -22.10 -13.41 7.32
N HIS A 54 -21.10 -12.73 6.77
CA HIS A 54 -20.86 -12.54 5.34
C HIS A 54 -20.04 -13.67 4.73
N ARG A 55 -20.20 -13.88 3.42
CA ARG A 55 -19.42 -14.87 2.67
C ARG A 55 -17.95 -14.42 2.57
N ALA A 56 -17.03 -15.37 2.47
CA ALA A 56 -15.58 -15.10 2.42
C ALA A 56 -15.13 -14.22 1.24
N ASP A 57 -16.00 -13.94 0.26
CA ASP A 57 -15.77 -13.10 -0.90
C ASP A 57 -16.25 -11.64 -0.74
N GLU A 58 -16.90 -11.29 0.37
CA GLU A 58 -17.37 -9.92 0.62
C GLU A 58 -16.30 -9.11 1.38
N TRP A 59 -15.80 -8.05 0.75
CA TRP A 59 -14.90 -7.09 1.38
C TRP A 59 -15.67 -6.23 2.39
N CYS A 60 -15.11 -6.08 3.59
CA CYS A 60 -15.78 -5.43 4.71
C CYS A 60 -14.92 -4.30 5.27
N HIS A 61 -15.52 -3.13 5.49
CA HIS A 61 -14.79 -1.94 5.94
C HIS A 61 -13.96 -2.21 7.21
N GLY A 62 -14.58 -2.76 8.26
CA GLY A 62 -13.88 -3.09 9.51
C GLY A 62 -12.76 -4.12 9.34
N CYS A 63 -12.84 -5.00 8.35
CA CYS A 63 -11.81 -6.00 8.05
C CYS A 63 -10.57 -5.33 7.47
N GLU A 64 -10.78 -4.38 6.56
CA GLU A 64 -9.68 -3.63 5.95
C GLU A 64 -9.04 -2.69 6.98
N VAL A 65 -9.83 -2.02 7.83
CA VAL A 65 -9.30 -1.24 8.98
C VAL A 65 -8.44 -2.11 9.88
N ARG A 66 -8.92 -3.30 10.27
CA ARG A 66 -8.17 -4.27 11.09
C ARG A 66 -6.83 -4.69 10.49
N ARG A 67 -6.80 -4.93 9.17
CA ARG A 67 -5.55 -5.28 8.47
C ARG A 67 -4.56 -4.11 8.45
N VAL A 68 -5.03 -2.89 8.22
CA VAL A 68 -4.16 -1.70 8.31
C VAL A 68 -3.66 -1.52 9.73
N ALA A 69 -4.55 -1.61 10.74
CA ALA A 69 -4.21 -1.54 12.16
C ALA A 69 -3.16 -2.58 12.57
N HIS A 70 -3.24 -3.81 12.05
CA HIS A 70 -2.24 -4.84 12.28
C HIS A 70 -0.84 -4.39 11.82
N PHE A 71 -0.71 -3.84 10.61
CA PHE A 71 0.58 -3.35 10.11
C PHE A 71 1.07 -2.09 10.84
N VAL A 72 0.17 -1.20 11.24
CA VAL A 72 0.54 -0.02 12.04
C VAL A 72 1.07 -0.46 13.42
N ALA A 73 0.42 -1.42 14.07
CA ALA A 73 0.80 -1.88 15.42
C ALA A 73 2.05 -2.77 15.43
N ASN A 74 2.25 -3.61 14.40
CA ASN A 74 3.35 -4.59 14.35
C ASN A 74 4.51 -4.16 13.45
N GLY A 75 4.37 -3.04 12.75
CA GLY A 75 5.29 -2.60 11.72
C GLY A 75 5.00 -3.23 10.36
N VAL A 76 5.38 -2.50 9.30
CA VAL A 76 5.44 -3.03 7.95
C VAL A 76 6.80 -3.71 7.78
N PRO A 77 6.85 -5.02 7.47
CA PRO A 77 8.13 -5.72 7.28
C PRO A 77 8.98 -5.04 6.21
N GLU A 78 10.25 -4.75 6.52
CA GLU A 78 11.18 -4.16 5.55
C GLU A 78 11.51 -5.12 4.41
N LEU A 79 11.51 -6.43 4.71
CA LEU A 79 11.67 -7.54 3.79
C LEU A 79 10.45 -8.44 3.92
N ASP A 80 9.44 -8.14 3.11
CA ASP A 80 8.22 -8.93 3.00
C ASP A 80 8.40 -9.92 1.84
N ASP A 81 8.04 -11.20 2.04
CA ASP A 81 8.00 -12.20 0.95
C ASP A 81 7.04 -11.77 -0.17
N HIS A 82 6.15 -10.82 0.13
CA HIS A 82 5.23 -10.19 -0.81
C HIS A 82 5.47 -8.68 -0.85
N PRO A 83 6.55 -8.10 -1.41
CA PRO A 83 6.82 -6.66 -1.32
C PRO A 83 5.68 -5.78 -1.88
N ILE A 84 5.62 -4.51 -1.46
CA ILE A 84 4.72 -3.53 -2.11
C ILE A 84 5.12 -3.47 -3.59
N CYS A 85 4.20 -3.78 -4.49
CA CYS A 85 4.52 -4.05 -5.89
C CYS A 85 3.80 -3.07 -6.79
N VAL A 86 4.56 -2.43 -7.70
CA VAL A 86 4.02 -1.53 -8.71
C VAL A 86 4.31 -2.03 -10.12
N ASP A 87 3.31 -1.98 -10.99
CA ASP A 87 3.45 -2.17 -12.43
C ASP A 87 3.38 -0.82 -13.13
N ILE A 88 4.50 -0.39 -13.71
CA ILE A 88 4.62 0.90 -14.43
C ILE A 88 4.33 0.73 -15.94
N GLY A 89 3.96 -0.48 -16.34
CA GLY A 89 3.71 -0.89 -17.70
C GLY A 89 5.00 -1.08 -18.51
N LEU A 90 4.83 -1.44 -19.77
CA LEU A 90 5.92 -1.61 -20.73
C LEU A 90 5.50 -1.05 -22.08
N ARG A 91 6.37 -0.24 -22.70
CA ARG A 91 6.08 0.44 -23.98
C ARG A 91 4.78 1.25 -23.90
N GLY A 92 3.91 1.14 -24.91
CA GLY A 92 2.63 1.84 -24.98
C GLY A 92 1.51 1.25 -24.09
N TYR A 93 1.81 0.27 -23.23
CA TYR A 93 0.86 -0.27 -22.27
C TYR A 93 1.10 0.33 -20.89
N THR A 94 0.04 0.82 -20.24
CA THR A 94 0.05 1.29 -18.86
C THR A 94 -1.13 0.65 -18.15
N PRO A 95 -0.91 -0.06 -17.03
CA PRO A 95 -2.01 -0.67 -16.29
C PRO A 95 -2.94 0.41 -15.74
N ARG A 96 -4.24 0.09 -15.70
CA ARG A 96 -5.25 1.00 -15.13
C ARG A 96 -4.98 1.30 -13.66
N TRP A 97 -4.44 0.32 -12.94
CA TRP A 97 -4.15 0.40 -11.52
C TRP A 97 -2.69 -0.02 -11.30
N PRO A 98 -1.78 0.93 -11.00
CA PRO A 98 -0.36 0.60 -10.93
C PRO A 98 0.05 -0.16 -9.66
N LEU A 99 -0.69 -0.03 -8.55
CA LEU A 99 -0.39 -0.72 -7.29
C LEU A 99 -0.94 -2.15 -7.29
N VAL A 100 -0.11 -3.12 -7.67
CA VAL A 100 -0.50 -4.53 -7.86
C VAL A 100 -0.68 -5.25 -6.53
N ASP A 101 0.16 -4.95 -5.54
CA ASP A 101 0.06 -5.52 -4.19
C ASP A 101 0.59 -4.54 -3.13
N GLY A 102 0.07 -4.65 -1.90
CA GLY A 102 0.55 -3.88 -0.75
C GLY A 102 -0.32 -2.69 -0.34
N ASN A 103 -1.57 -2.59 -0.80
CA ASN A 103 -2.49 -1.50 -0.42
C ASN A 103 -2.58 -1.28 1.10
N HIS A 104 -2.71 -2.34 1.91
CA HIS A 104 -2.76 -2.21 3.38
C HIS A 104 -1.44 -1.70 3.99
N ARG A 105 -0.31 -2.07 3.39
CA ARG A 105 1.01 -1.68 3.88
C ARG A 105 1.33 -0.23 3.51
N VAL A 106 0.95 0.21 2.31
CA VAL A 106 0.98 1.63 1.93
C VAL A 106 0.07 2.45 2.84
N ALA A 107 -1.16 1.99 3.10
CA ALA A 107 -2.07 2.64 4.04
C ALA A 107 -1.45 2.76 5.44
N ALA A 108 -0.83 1.69 5.95
CA ALA A 108 -0.17 1.69 7.24
C ALA A 108 1.03 2.66 7.29
N LEU A 109 1.88 2.68 6.26
CA LEU A 109 2.99 3.64 6.15
C LEU A 109 2.49 5.09 6.12
N ALA A 110 1.36 5.35 5.46
CA ALA A 110 0.73 6.67 5.43
C ALA A 110 0.19 7.07 6.81
N VAL A 111 -0.48 6.16 7.53
CA VAL A 111 -0.93 6.39 8.91
C VAL A 111 0.24 6.64 9.86
N LEU A 112 1.35 5.92 9.70
CA LEU A 112 2.58 6.09 10.46
C LEU A 112 3.36 7.36 10.10
N GLY A 113 3.01 8.05 9.01
CA GLY A 113 3.77 9.20 8.51
C GLY A 113 5.18 8.84 8.06
N SER A 114 5.36 7.63 7.50
CA SER A 114 6.66 7.20 6.97
C SER A 114 7.14 8.16 5.87
N PRO A 115 8.41 8.56 5.84
CA PRO A 115 8.92 9.45 4.80
C PRO A 115 9.05 8.75 3.44
N THR A 116 9.19 7.43 3.44
CA THR A 116 9.52 6.64 2.25
C THR A 116 8.76 5.31 2.23
N VAL A 117 8.67 4.73 1.04
CA VAL A 117 8.21 3.38 0.78
C VAL A 117 9.21 2.65 -0.11
N ARG A 118 9.45 1.37 0.15
CA ARG A 118 10.26 0.49 -0.71
C ARG A 118 9.31 -0.32 -1.57
N VAL A 119 9.54 -0.32 -2.89
CA VAL A 119 8.64 -0.99 -3.84
C VAL A 119 9.39 -1.89 -4.81
N ALA A 120 8.81 -3.06 -5.09
CA ALA A 120 9.20 -3.88 -6.21
C ALA A 120 8.56 -3.31 -7.48
N VAL A 121 9.37 -3.12 -8.52
CA VAL A 121 8.91 -2.60 -9.81
C VAL A 121 8.78 -3.74 -10.81
N VAL A 122 7.61 -3.83 -11.43
CA VAL A 122 7.34 -4.66 -12.59
C VAL A 122 7.17 -3.76 -13.82
N GLY A 123 7.65 -4.22 -14.98
CA GLY A 123 7.62 -3.48 -16.23
C GLY A 123 8.91 -2.71 -16.49
N ASP A 124 8.79 -1.45 -16.92
CA ASP A 124 9.93 -0.60 -17.27
C ASP A 124 10.52 0.08 -16.04
N VAL A 125 11.63 -0.49 -15.52
CA VAL A 125 12.32 -0.01 -14.31
C VAL A 125 12.92 1.38 -14.51
N ASP A 126 13.49 1.68 -15.67
CA ASP A 126 14.10 2.99 -15.92
C ASP A 126 13.02 4.09 -15.94
N LYS A 127 11.85 3.79 -16.52
CA LYS A 127 10.68 4.67 -16.46
C LYS A 127 10.18 4.86 -15.03
N ALA A 128 10.16 3.79 -14.23
CA ALA A 128 9.75 3.85 -12.83
C ALA A 128 10.65 4.78 -12.01
N ILE A 129 11.97 4.64 -12.16
CA ILE A 129 12.95 5.52 -11.52
C ILE A 129 12.70 6.97 -11.94
N ALA A 130 12.67 7.25 -13.24
CA ALA A 130 12.49 8.62 -13.76
C ALA A 130 11.17 9.29 -13.31
N TRP A 131 10.15 8.49 -13.01
CA TRP A 131 8.85 9.01 -12.58
C TRP A 131 8.72 9.12 -11.06
N LEU A 132 9.25 8.16 -10.30
CA LEU A 132 9.00 8.03 -8.87
C LEU A 132 10.08 8.64 -7.99
N THR A 133 11.30 8.83 -8.49
CA THR A 133 12.41 9.50 -7.76
C THR A 133 12.68 10.88 -8.30
#